data_AF-A0A953WMY0-F1
#
_entry.id   AF-A0A953WMY0-F1
#
_cell.length_a   1.000
_cell.length_b   1.000
_cell.length_c   1.000
_cell.angle_alpha   90.00
_cell.angle_beta   90.00
_cell.angle_gamma   90.00
#
_symmetry.space_group_name_H-M   'P 1'
#
loop_
_entity.id
_entity.type
_entity.pdbx_description
1 polymer ?
#
loop_
_entity_poly.entity_id
_entity_poly.type
_entity_poly.pdbx_seq_one_letter_code
_entity_poly.pdbx_strand_id
1 'polypeptide(L)' 'MEKRAALSVEEFAREAGIGMTKAYEEIGAGRLVARKIGRRTLILRDDMEAFLKALPIAERRPFPRGGR' A
#
# COMPACT_ATOMS: atom_id res chain seq x y z
N MET A 1 -7.61 16.75 14.26
CA MET A 1 -7.63 15.90 13.04
C MET A 1 -8.13 14.53 13.43
N GLU A 2 -9.35 14.19 13.04
CA GLU A 2 -9.96 12.89 13.29
C GLU A 2 -9.18 11.82 12.50
N LYS A 3 -8.31 11.07 13.17
CA LYS A 3 -7.63 9.92 12.58
C LYS A 3 -8.69 8.83 12.39
N ARG A 4 -9.23 8.70 11.18
CA ARG A 4 -9.98 7.50 10.79
C ARG A 4 -9.09 6.29 11.08
N ALA A 5 -9.55 5.42 11.97
CA ALA A 5 -8.79 4.23 12.40
C ALA A 5 -8.61 3.23 11.24
N ALA A 6 -9.53 3.25 10.27
CA ALA A 6 -9.53 2.36 9.11
C ALA A 6 -9.85 3.10 7.80
N LEU A 7 -9.30 2.57 6.71
CA LEU A 7 -9.38 3.04 5.34
C LEU A 7 -10.00 1.94 4.47
N SER A 8 -10.79 2.28 3.45
CA SER A 8 -11.18 1.31 2.42
C SER A 8 -10.00 1.02 1.50
N VAL A 9 -10.07 -0.09 0.74
CA VAL A 9 -9.08 -0.42 -0.30
C VAL A 9 -8.84 0.75 -1.26
N GLU A 10 -9.89 1.49 -1.62
CA GLU A 10 -9.79 2.67 -2.50
C GLU A 10 -9.02 3.83 -1.85
N GLU A 11 -9.31 4.12 -0.58
CA GLU A 11 -8.64 5.19 0.16
C GLU A 11 -7.18 4.83 0.41
N PHE A 12 -6.88 3.57 0.70
CA PHE A 12 -5.52 3.07 0.81
C PHE A 12 -4.76 3.23 -0.51
N ALA A 13 -5.36 2.82 -1.65
CA ALA A 13 -4.74 2.99 -2.96
C ALA A 13 -4.44 4.47 -3.25
N ARG A 14 -5.36 5.37 -2.88
CA ARG A 14 -5.21 6.82 -3.05
C ARG A 14 -4.14 7.43 -2.14
N GLU A 15 -4.07 7.03 -0.87
CA GLU A 15 -3.04 7.49 0.07
C GLU A 15 -1.66 6.92 -0.25
N ALA A 16 -1.58 5.63 -0.58
CA ALA A 16 -0.33 4.97 -0.93
C ALA A 16 0.18 5.36 -2.32
N GLY A 17 -0.63 6.04 -3.14
CA GLY A 17 -0.29 6.42 -4.51
C GLY A 17 -0.11 5.23 -5.45
N ILE A 18 -0.75 4.10 -5.15
CA ILE A 18 -0.68 2.88 -5.98
C ILE A 18 -2.02 2.62 -6.67
N GLY A 19 -1.99 1.95 -7.82
CA GLY A 19 -3.21 1.52 -8.49
C GLY A 19 -4.00 0.52 -7.65
N MET A 20 -5.33 0.53 -7.76
CA MET A 20 -6.22 -0.43 -7.07
C MET A 20 -5.80 -1.88 -7.33
N THR A 21 -5.40 -2.20 -8.56
CA THR A 21 -4.91 -3.53 -8.93
C THR A 21 -3.74 -3.96 -8.05
N LYS A 22 -2.72 -3.11 -7.91
CA LYS A 22 -1.58 -3.36 -7.01
C LYS A 22 -2.05 -3.54 -5.58
N ALA A 23 -2.95 -2.69 -5.09
CA ALA A 23 -3.48 -2.85 -3.73
C ALA A 23 -4.11 -4.24 -3.52
N TYR A 24 -4.94 -4.71 -4.46
CA TYR A 24 -5.51 -6.06 -4.40
C TYR A 24 -4.48 -7.18 -4.55
N GLU A 25 -3.45 -7.01 -5.38
CA GLU A 25 -2.33 -7.94 -5.49
C GLU A 25 -1.55 -8.06 -4.18
N GLU A 26 -1.26 -6.93 -3.52
CA GLU A 26 -0.55 -6.93 -2.23
C GLU A 26 -1.38 -7.58 -1.12
N ILE A 27 -2.71 -7.40 -1.16
CA ILE A 27 -3.65 -8.09 -0.25
C ILE A 27 -3.64 -9.60 -0.53
N GLY A 28 -3.75 -9.99 -1.80
CA GLY A 28 -3.71 -11.40 -2.21
C GLY A 28 -2.37 -12.07 -1.91
N ALA A 29 -1.27 -11.32 -1.99
CA ALA A 29 0.08 -11.76 -1.63
C ALA A 29 0.30 -11.83 -0.11
N GLY A 30 -0.65 -11.38 0.70
CA GLY A 30 -0.53 -11.33 2.16
C GLY A 30 0.45 -10.29 2.69
N ARG A 31 0.91 -9.37 1.84
CA ARG A 31 1.79 -8.25 2.24
C ARG A 31 1.01 -7.12 2.89
N LEU A 32 -0.24 -6.92 2.45
CA LEU A 32 -1.15 -5.94 3.05
C LEU A 32 -2.25 -6.64 3.85
N VAL A 33 -2.36 -6.29 5.13
CA VAL A 33 -3.39 -6.83 6.02
C VAL A 33 -4.69 -6.07 5.80
N ALA A 34 -5.59 -6.69 5.03
CA ALA A 34 -6.93 -6.20 4.83
C ALA A 34 -7.93 -6.98 5.70
N ARG A 35 -8.72 -6.27 6.51
CA ARG A 35 -9.76 -6.84 7.37
C ARG A 35 -11.11 -6.72 6.69
N LYS A 36 -11.70 -7.86 6.33
CA LYS A 36 -13.04 -7.91 5.76
C LYS A 36 -14.09 -7.79 6.86
N ILE A 37 -15.01 -6.84 6.72
CA ILE A 37 -16.19 -6.67 7.57
C ILE A 37 -17.46 -6.79 6.72
N GLY A 38 -18.04 -7.99 6.68
CA GLY A 38 -19.21 -8.30 5.86
C GLY A 38 -18.93 -8.12 4.36
N ARG A 39 -19.51 -7.07 3.76
CA ARG A 39 -19.34 -6.71 2.34
C ARG A 39 -18.20 -5.73 2.07
N ARG A 40 -17.62 -5.11 3.11
CA ARG A 40 -16.57 -4.09 2.97
C ARG A 40 -15.22 -4.64 3.40
N THR A 41 -14.16 -4.11 2.80
CA THR A 41 -12.78 -4.42 3.16
C THR A 41 -12.15 -3.15 3.72
N LEU A 42 -11.67 -3.24 4.96
CA LEU A 42 -11.05 -2.16 5.70
C LEU A 42 -9.59 -2.48 5.99
N ILE A 43 -8.72 -1.48 5.86
CA ILE A 43 -7.29 -1.53 6.12
C ILE A 43 -7.04 -0.56 7.25
N LEU A 44 -6.45 -1.02 8.36
CA LEU A 44 -6.13 -0.12 9.46
C LEU A 44 -5.02 0.83 9.02
N ARG A 45 -5.02 2.05 9.58
CA ARG A 45 -3.92 2.98 9.33
C ARG A 45 -2.58 2.42 9.78
N ASP A 46 -2.56 1.66 10.87
CA ASP A 46 -1.37 0.99 11.38
C ASP A 46 -0.85 -0.06 10.39
N ASP A 47 -1.75 -0.91 9.85
CA ASP A 47 -1.41 -1.90 8.82
C ASP A 47 -0.88 -1.24 7.54
N MET A 48 -1.46 -0.11 7.13
CA MET A 48 -0.96 0.69 6.00
C MET A 48 0.45 1.24 6.27
N GLU A 49 0.69 1.84 7.44
CA GLU A 49 2.02 2.34 7.80
C GLU A 49 3.04 1.20 7.88
N ALA A 50 2.67 0.05 8.45
CA ALA A 50 3.50 -1.14 8.52
C ALA A 50 3.86 -1.63 7.11
N PHE A 51 2.88 -1.67 6.19
CA PHE A 51 3.10 -2.01 4.79
C PHE A 51 4.10 -1.05 4.13
N LEU A 52 3.88 0.27 4.26
CA LEU A 52 4.78 1.27 3.67
C LEU A 52 6.20 1.20 4.23
N LYS A 53 6.37 0.89 5.52
CA LYS A 53 7.68 0.69 6.15
C LYS A 53 8.34 -0.62 5.74
N ALA A 54 7.55 -1.64 5.41
CA ALA A 54 8.04 -2.93 4.94
C ALA A 54 8.44 -2.91 3.45
N LEU A 55 8.03 -1.89 2.68
CA LEU A 55 8.44 -1.76 1.29
C LEU A 55 9.96 -1.62 1.19
N PRO A 56 10.60 -2.32 0.24
CA PRO A 56 12.01 -2.14 -0.01
C PRO A 56 12.24 -0.68 -0.42
N ILE A 57 13.21 -0.05 0.23
CA ILE A 57 13.66 1.29 -0.18
C ILE A 57 14.09 1.15 -1.64
N ALA A 58 13.50 1.96 -2.51
CA ALA A 58 13.91 2.01 -3.90
C ALA A 58 15.38 2.46 -3.91
N GLU A 59 16.28 1.49 -4.02
CA GLU A 59 17.68 1.80 -4.27
C GLU A 59 17.68 2.61 -5.55
N ARG A 60 18.15 3.86 -5.44
CA ARG A 60 18.35 4.70 -6.61
C ARG A 60 19.46 4.04 -7.41
N ARG A 61 19.09 3.07 -8.24
CA ARG A 61 20.01 2.48 -9.18
C ARG A 61 20.51 3.64 -10.01
N PRO A 62 21.83 3.92 -10.02
CA PRO A 62 22.35 4.96 -10.87
C PRO A 62 21.89 4.62 -12.28
N PHE A 63 21.08 5.50 -12.87
CA PHE A 63 20.72 5.39 -14.27
C PHE A 63 22.03 5.22 -15.02
N PRO A 64 22.24 4.12 -15.76
CA PRO A 64 23.49 3.90 -16.46
C PRO A 64 23.68 5.07 -17.42
N ARG A 65 24.57 6.01 -17.06
CA ARG A 65 25.07 7.01 -17.99
C ARG A 65 26.13 6.32 -18.83
N GLY A 66 25.69 5.67 -19.90
CA GLY A 66 26.58 5.06 -20.89
C GLY A 66 25.73 4.44 -22.00
N GLY A 67 25.91 4.80 -23.27
CA GLY A 67 26.91 5.69 -23.83
C GLY A 67 26.63 5.98 -25.30
N ARG A 68 27.29 7.04 -25.78
CA ARG A 68 27.42 7.54 -27.17
C ARG A 68 26.26 7.29 -28.13
#